data_AF-A0A7J6M946-F1
#
_entry.id   AF-A0A7J6M946-F1
#
_cell.length_a   1.000
_cell.length_b   1.000
_cell.length_c   1.000
_cell.angle_alpha   90.00
_cell.angle_beta   90.00
_cell.angle_gamma   90.00
#
_symmetry.space_group_name_H-M   'P 1'
#
loop_
_entity.id
_entity.type
_entity.pdbx_description
1 polymer ?
#
loop_
_entity_poly.entity_id
_entity_poly.type
_entity_poly.pdbx_seq_one_letter_code
_entity_poly.pdbx_strand_id
1 'polypeptide(L)'
;MYRSSCRLCVAALRTSADASRQVEVRRLLNAWRREDLLRNVEVLQRDQALNDRNKVHAAYRLVSTSGEDSLALAGKILDEVVVEVECGRFTHPQSVARLCYCWAKARPSTPLPECLSAALCDDQKGDRCRRIGRLNSGTLAGLLWAYAKTAQTPGHDEVFSVAAQHLSNNLASLDDVALRGAGILLWSFATYWKHRRAEPLPSDLLLALAERVLSDPTAQPGEVSGALWAVATLELWREDSGRAVLPIVRRAVGSMLRSWPRGFSVQEFSKTLWAVTRTETLSNSEEVREVIERACDFVLGQEGSCAFNVKELAMVATALSSYVLKAEKEDRHATDALVAVLNSISAAGSIDGNLATFAQAMLPVEDRVGAAAKDKLLVAAEEALVASKLDTASLLSVVDLFGEACPSVALTTAWTEALKENLRQMREGAPVEIRSVGYFGTREICAELGILGPSSEVPEHLEAKLLGRRFAAVAEYSLMPEDGDGESLVGPPTVYLPVPQGISSASVLTPYRHGWVRNTEPDFQALESVARVLEAHKDVYDCGWVRLVISRAPCVSSLAAMAQFVSRYPDVDLQVWFHGPRGRRK
;
A
#
# COMPACT_ATOMS: atom_id res chain seq x y z
N MET A 1 -10.34 52.01 -9.81
CA MET A 1 -10.96 51.79 -11.14
C MET A 1 -11.31 50.32 -11.40
N TYR A 2 -10.37 49.36 -11.32
CA TYR A 2 -10.63 47.94 -11.68
C TYR A 2 -11.81 47.26 -10.93
N ARG A 3 -11.95 47.49 -9.61
CA ARG A 3 -13.07 46.97 -8.80
C ARG A 3 -14.44 47.56 -9.20
N SER A 4 -14.46 48.81 -9.67
CA SER A 4 -15.69 49.48 -10.14
C SER A 4 -16.12 48.98 -11.52
N SER A 5 -15.17 48.69 -12.41
CA SER A 5 -15.43 48.08 -13.73
C SER A 5 -16.01 46.67 -13.60
N CYS A 6 -15.52 45.85 -12.67
CA CYS A 6 -16.06 44.49 -12.47
C CYS A 6 -17.53 44.49 -12.03
N ARG A 7 -17.93 45.43 -11.17
CA ARG A 7 -19.34 45.57 -10.72
C ARG A 7 -20.27 46.02 -11.86
N LEU A 8 -19.80 46.91 -12.72
CA LEU A 8 -20.55 47.38 -13.89
C LEU A 8 -20.71 46.25 -14.93
N CYS A 9 -19.69 45.41 -15.13
CA CYS A 9 -19.78 44.24 -16.02
C CYS A 9 -20.79 43.21 -15.52
N VAL A 10 -20.80 42.87 -14.22
CA VAL A 10 -21.79 41.93 -13.65
C VAL A 10 -23.20 42.49 -13.77
N ALA A 11 -23.40 43.79 -13.51
CA ALA A 11 -24.70 44.44 -13.67
C ALA A 11 -25.22 44.43 -15.12
N ALA A 12 -24.33 44.60 -16.11
CA ALA A 12 -24.69 44.58 -17.54
C ALA A 12 -25.04 43.17 -18.06
N LEU A 13 -24.53 42.11 -17.42
CA LEU A 13 -24.75 40.72 -17.82
C LEU A 13 -26.08 40.12 -17.32
N ARG A 14 -26.79 40.83 -16.42
CA ARG A 14 -28.04 40.36 -15.78
C ARG A 14 -29.26 40.20 -16.69
N THR A 15 -29.25 40.76 -17.90
CA THR A 15 -30.50 41.03 -18.66
C THR A 15 -30.68 40.25 -19.97
N SER A 16 -29.82 39.28 -20.33
CA SER A 16 -30.04 38.47 -21.54
C SER A 16 -29.14 37.23 -21.61
N ALA A 17 -29.71 36.10 -22.05
CA ALA A 17 -29.05 34.81 -22.31
C ALA A 17 -28.31 34.73 -23.66
N ASP A 18 -27.91 35.87 -24.22
CA ASP A 18 -27.17 35.93 -25.50
C ASP A 18 -25.84 35.16 -25.42
N ALA A 19 -25.54 34.36 -26.45
CA ALA A 19 -24.33 33.55 -26.57
C ALA A 19 -23.06 34.40 -26.47
N SER A 20 -23.08 35.63 -27.01
CA SER A 20 -21.97 36.58 -26.92
C SER A 20 -21.65 36.97 -25.47
N ARG A 21 -22.68 37.12 -24.64
CA ARG A 21 -22.53 37.43 -23.20
C ARG A 21 -21.98 36.25 -22.41
N GLN A 22 -22.36 35.02 -22.76
CA GLN A 22 -21.84 33.82 -22.09
C GLN A 22 -20.34 33.58 -22.38
N VAL A 23 -19.85 34.00 -23.55
CA VAL A 23 -18.40 34.04 -23.83
C VAL A 23 -17.70 35.07 -22.94
N GLU A 24 -18.31 36.23 -22.76
CA GLU A 24 -17.74 37.29 -21.91
C GLU A 24 -17.72 36.91 -20.43
N VAL A 25 -18.80 36.29 -19.92
CA VAL A 25 -18.83 35.69 -18.58
C VAL A 25 -17.64 34.75 -18.37
N ARG A 26 -17.34 33.90 -19.36
CA ARG A 26 -16.21 32.97 -19.27
C ARG A 26 -14.86 33.69 -19.24
N ARG A 27 -14.69 34.74 -20.04
CA ARG A 27 -13.47 35.57 -20.01
C ARG A 27 -13.29 36.21 -18.63
N LEU A 28 -14.36 36.74 -18.06
CA LEU A 28 -14.36 37.34 -16.72
C LEU A 28 -14.01 36.31 -15.63
N LEU A 29 -14.59 35.11 -15.67
CA LEU A 29 -14.26 34.02 -14.73
C LEU A 29 -12.76 33.65 -14.76
N ASN A 30 -12.09 33.79 -15.91
CA ASN A 30 -10.66 33.58 -16.03
C ASN A 30 -9.83 34.76 -15.52
N ALA A 31 -10.33 36.00 -15.69
CA ALA A 31 -9.62 37.22 -15.32
C ALA A 31 -9.74 37.56 -13.83
N TRP A 32 -10.81 37.13 -13.15
CA TRP A 32 -11.03 37.46 -11.74
C TRP A 32 -9.99 36.81 -10.83
N ARG A 33 -9.48 37.63 -9.90
CA ARG A 33 -8.67 37.19 -8.76
C ARG A 33 -9.56 36.53 -7.71
N ARG A 34 -8.97 35.79 -6.76
CA ARG A 34 -9.68 35.02 -5.73
C ARG A 34 -10.79 35.81 -5.02
N GLU A 35 -10.50 37.01 -4.52
CA GLU A 35 -11.47 37.85 -3.79
C GLU A 35 -12.67 38.27 -4.66
N ASP A 36 -12.40 38.66 -5.91
CA ASP A 36 -13.44 39.11 -6.84
C ASP A 36 -14.24 37.92 -7.40
N LEU A 37 -13.57 36.78 -7.61
CA LEU A 37 -14.18 35.55 -8.12
C LEU A 37 -15.31 35.08 -7.21
N LEU A 38 -15.04 34.97 -5.90
CA LEU A 38 -16.03 34.50 -4.92
C LEU A 38 -17.29 35.37 -4.96
N ARG A 39 -17.11 36.69 -4.77
CA ARG A 39 -18.21 37.66 -4.74
C ARG A 39 -18.99 37.70 -6.06
N ASN A 40 -18.29 37.71 -7.19
CA ASN A 40 -18.95 37.85 -8.49
C ASN A 40 -19.66 36.56 -8.91
N VAL A 41 -19.10 35.38 -8.61
CA VAL A 41 -19.77 34.10 -8.87
C VAL A 41 -21.02 33.96 -8.02
N GLU A 42 -20.98 34.37 -6.75
CA GLU A 42 -22.16 34.35 -5.88
C GLU A 42 -23.31 35.21 -6.44
N VAL A 43 -22.98 36.39 -6.97
CA VAL A 43 -23.96 37.26 -7.63
C VAL A 43 -24.50 36.61 -8.91
N LEU A 44 -23.63 36.10 -9.78
CA LEU A 44 -24.05 35.47 -11.03
C LEU A 44 -24.88 34.19 -10.80
N GLN A 45 -24.60 33.43 -9.74
CA GLN A 45 -25.39 32.27 -9.34
C GLN A 45 -26.77 32.68 -8.83
N ARG A 46 -26.84 33.65 -7.92
CA ARG A 46 -28.12 34.18 -7.38
C ARG A 46 -29.02 34.73 -8.49
N ASP A 47 -28.43 35.39 -9.47
CA ASP A 47 -29.15 35.99 -10.60
C ASP A 47 -29.43 34.99 -11.74
N GLN A 48 -29.11 33.69 -11.56
CA GLN A 48 -29.24 32.63 -12.58
C GLN A 48 -28.60 32.97 -13.94
N ALA A 49 -27.53 33.78 -13.93
CA ALA A 49 -26.87 34.29 -15.13
C ALA A 49 -25.86 33.30 -15.74
N LEU A 50 -25.52 32.23 -15.02
CA LEU A 50 -24.60 31.18 -15.47
C LEU A 50 -25.37 30.10 -16.23
N ASN A 51 -25.05 29.92 -17.52
CA ASN A 51 -25.43 28.69 -18.20
C ASN A 51 -24.63 27.50 -17.67
N ASP A 52 -25.09 26.29 -17.96
CA ASP A 52 -24.51 25.00 -17.60
C ASP A 52 -22.98 24.96 -17.72
N ARG A 53 -22.45 25.35 -18.88
CA ARG A 53 -21.00 25.33 -19.13
C ARG A 53 -20.25 26.33 -18.26
N ASN A 54 -20.85 27.48 -17.97
CA ASN A 54 -20.26 28.51 -17.12
C ASN A 54 -20.44 28.21 -15.63
N LYS A 55 -21.48 27.47 -15.22
CA LYS A 55 -21.59 26.89 -13.87
C LYS A 55 -20.41 25.96 -13.57
N VAL A 56 -20.12 25.02 -14.47
CA VAL A 56 -18.98 24.10 -14.32
C VAL A 56 -17.64 24.85 -14.33
N HIS A 57 -17.50 25.84 -15.20
CA HIS A 57 -16.28 26.65 -15.25
C HIS A 57 -16.10 27.50 -13.98
N ALA A 58 -17.18 28.05 -13.43
CA ALA A 58 -17.17 28.77 -12.17
C ALA A 58 -16.78 27.85 -11.01
N ALA A 59 -17.40 26.68 -10.90
CA ALA A 59 -17.04 25.66 -9.90
C ALA A 59 -15.55 25.27 -10.01
N TYR A 60 -15.06 25.03 -11.23
CA TYR A 60 -13.66 24.71 -11.49
C TYR A 60 -12.70 25.82 -11.02
N ARG A 61 -13.03 27.09 -11.30
CA ARG A 61 -12.24 28.24 -10.84
C ARG A 61 -12.26 28.36 -9.33
N LEU A 62 -13.42 28.18 -8.68
CA LEU A 62 -13.56 28.23 -7.23
C LEU A 62 -12.72 27.17 -6.53
N VAL A 63 -12.82 25.90 -6.94
CA VAL A 63 -12.03 24.81 -6.33
C VAL A 63 -10.52 24.96 -6.55
N SER A 64 -10.11 25.68 -7.59
CA SER A 64 -8.70 25.98 -7.87
C SER A 64 -8.10 27.02 -6.91
N THR A 65 -8.93 27.77 -6.18
CA THR A 65 -8.45 28.81 -5.24
C THR A 65 -8.23 28.31 -3.80
N SER A 66 -8.67 27.09 -3.48
CA SER A 66 -8.48 26.41 -2.19
C SER A 66 -8.93 27.20 -0.95
N GLY A 67 -9.90 28.09 -1.06
CA GLY A 67 -10.49 28.81 0.09
C GLY A 67 -11.76 28.14 0.61
N GLU A 68 -11.97 28.11 1.93
CA GLU A 68 -13.16 27.49 2.55
C GLU A 68 -14.46 28.05 1.97
N ASP A 69 -14.62 29.38 1.91
CA ASP A 69 -15.78 30.02 1.28
C ASP A 69 -15.92 29.68 -0.21
N SER A 70 -14.80 29.57 -0.93
CA SER A 70 -14.80 29.16 -2.34
C SER A 70 -15.27 27.73 -2.50
N LEU A 71 -14.86 26.81 -1.61
CA LEU A 71 -15.27 25.41 -1.62
C LEU A 71 -16.74 25.27 -1.23
N ALA A 72 -17.23 26.06 -0.27
CA ALA A 72 -18.63 26.10 0.11
C ALA A 72 -19.51 26.59 -1.05
N LEU A 73 -19.12 27.68 -1.73
CA LEU A 73 -19.84 28.19 -2.90
C LEU A 73 -19.77 27.20 -4.08
N ALA A 74 -18.61 26.59 -4.33
CA ALA A 74 -18.48 25.54 -5.33
C ALA A 74 -19.40 24.36 -5.03
N GLY A 75 -19.51 23.95 -3.76
CA GLY A 75 -20.43 22.92 -3.30
C GLY A 75 -21.89 23.21 -3.69
N LYS A 76 -22.37 24.43 -3.43
CA LYS A 76 -23.74 24.84 -3.82
C LYS A 76 -23.97 24.75 -5.33
N ILE A 77 -23.02 25.25 -6.13
CA ILE A 77 -23.11 25.17 -7.59
C ILE A 77 -23.11 23.70 -8.05
N LEU A 78 -22.30 22.85 -7.43
CA LEU A 78 -22.21 21.44 -7.78
C LEU A 78 -23.53 20.71 -7.49
N ASP A 79 -24.19 20.97 -6.36
CA ASP A 79 -25.49 20.38 -6.05
C ASP A 79 -26.55 20.74 -7.10
N GLU A 80 -26.61 22.00 -7.52
CA GLU A 80 -27.51 22.44 -8.59
C GLU A 80 -27.22 21.72 -9.92
N VAL A 81 -25.96 21.63 -10.32
CA VAL A 81 -25.59 21.03 -11.61
C VAL A 81 -25.78 19.52 -11.60
N VAL A 82 -25.61 18.84 -10.47
CA VAL A 82 -25.87 17.40 -10.35
C VAL A 82 -27.34 17.09 -10.62
N VAL A 83 -28.27 17.89 -10.07
CA VAL A 83 -29.71 17.76 -10.37
C VAL A 83 -29.99 17.97 -11.86
N GLU A 84 -29.28 18.88 -12.53
CA GLU A 84 -29.40 19.07 -13.99
C GLU A 84 -28.89 17.86 -14.79
N VAL A 85 -27.81 17.22 -14.34
CA VAL A 85 -27.28 15.96 -14.94
C VAL A 85 -28.30 14.83 -14.77
N GLU A 86 -28.86 14.65 -13.58
CA GLU A 86 -29.90 13.65 -13.30
C GLU A 86 -31.14 13.84 -14.19
N CYS A 87 -31.52 15.10 -14.46
CA CYS A 87 -32.61 15.44 -15.35
C CYS A 87 -32.26 15.27 -16.85
N GLY A 88 -31.06 14.81 -17.20
CA GLY A 88 -30.61 14.66 -18.60
C GLY A 88 -30.39 15.97 -19.35
N ARG A 89 -30.40 17.13 -18.66
CA ARG A 89 -30.17 18.45 -19.27
C ARG A 89 -28.69 18.71 -19.55
N PHE A 90 -27.82 17.96 -18.90
CA PHE A 90 -26.38 18.14 -18.96
C PHE A 90 -25.67 16.88 -19.49
N THR A 91 -25.31 16.85 -20.77
CA THR A 91 -24.83 15.63 -21.45
C THR A 91 -23.43 15.76 -22.07
N HIS A 92 -22.78 16.91 -22.00
CA HIS A 92 -21.47 17.08 -22.64
C HIS A 92 -20.36 16.35 -21.84
N PRO A 93 -19.67 15.31 -22.40
CA PRO A 93 -18.77 14.45 -21.61
C PRO A 93 -17.63 15.19 -20.91
N GLN A 94 -17.02 16.16 -21.60
CA GLN A 94 -15.93 16.98 -21.03
C GLN A 94 -16.39 17.77 -19.81
N SER A 95 -17.65 18.21 -19.82
CA SER A 95 -18.18 19.01 -18.73
C SER A 95 -18.56 18.13 -17.56
N VAL A 96 -19.09 16.93 -17.80
CA VAL A 96 -19.36 15.92 -16.76
C VAL A 96 -18.05 15.48 -16.09
N ALA A 97 -17.01 15.19 -16.88
CA ALA A 97 -15.69 14.84 -16.35
C ALA A 97 -15.09 15.95 -15.46
N ARG A 98 -15.26 17.22 -15.85
CA ARG A 98 -14.85 18.36 -15.02
C ARG A 98 -15.67 18.50 -13.75
N LEU A 99 -16.96 18.16 -13.77
CA LEU A 99 -17.79 18.12 -12.57
C LEU A 99 -17.27 17.06 -11.59
N CYS A 100 -16.91 15.87 -12.07
CA CYS A 100 -16.29 14.85 -11.22
C CYS A 100 -15.04 15.38 -10.52
N TYR A 101 -14.15 16.04 -11.27
CA TYR A 101 -12.96 16.68 -10.69
C TYR A 101 -13.30 17.73 -9.63
N CYS A 102 -14.25 18.63 -9.93
CA CYS A 102 -14.66 19.68 -8.99
C CYS A 102 -15.29 19.09 -7.74
N TRP A 103 -16.12 18.06 -7.87
CA TRP A 103 -16.73 17.35 -6.75
C TRP A 103 -15.69 16.72 -5.84
N ALA A 104 -14.76 15.93 -6.38
CA ALA A 104 -13.69 15.31 -5.60
C ALA A 104 -12.78 16.33 -4.93
N LYS A 105 -12.59 17.52 -5.53
CA LYS A 105 -11.83 18.62 -4.92
C LYS A 105 -12.58 19.34 -3.80
N ALA A 106 -13.87 19.61 -4.00
CA ALA A 106 -14.70 20.30 -3.02
C ALA A 106 -15.07 19.39 -1.84
N ARG A 107 -15.20 18.09 -2.09
CA ARG A 107 -15.72 17.09 -1.15
C ARG A 107 -14.86 15.81 -1.19
N PRO A 108 -13.61 15.86 -0.71
CA PRO A 108 -12.68 14.72 -0.83
C PRO A 108 -13.14 13.46 -0.10
N SER A 109 -14.04 13.59 0.87
CA SER A 109 -14.59 12.48 1.65
C SER A 109 -15.99 12.02 1.18
N THR A 110 -16.56 12.66 0.15
CA THR A 110 -17.89 12.33 -0.36
C THR A 110 -17.76 11.57 -1.67
N PRO A 111 -18.38 10.38 -1.82
CA PRO A 111 -18.43 9.66 -3.08
C PRO A 111 -19.00 10.54 -4.22
N LEU A 112 -18.62 10.26 -5.47
CA LEU A 112 -19.24 10.96 -6.61
C LEU A 112 -20.70 10.48 -6.78
N PRO A 113 -21.63 11.36 -7.17
CA PRO A 113 -23.00 10.96 -7.48
C PRO A 113 -23.05 9.96 -8.63
N GLU A 114 -23.85 8.90 -8.48
CA GLU A 114 -24.01 7.82 -9.46
C GLU A 114 -24.43 8.35 -10.84
N CYS A 115 -25.23 9.42 -10.89
CA CYS A 115 -25.67 10.05 -12.13
C CYS A 115 -24.50 10.57 -12.99
N LEU A 116 -23.36 10.94 -12.38
CA LEU A 116 -22.18 11.38 -13.11
C LEU A 116 -21.50 10.21 -13.81
N SER A 117 -21.42 9.06 -13.12
CA SER A 117 -20.91 7.81 -13.68
C SER A 117 -21.82 7.32 -14.80
N ALA A 118 -23.12 7.30 -14.59
CA ALA A 118 -24.11 7.01 -15.62
C ALA A 118 -23.98 7.98 -16.81
N ALA A 119 -23.83 9.28 -16.58
CA ALA A 119 -23.64 10.24 -17.67
C ALA A 119 -22.29 10.09 -18.42
N LEU A 120 -21.34 9.29 -17.94
CA LEU A 120 -20.09 9.01 -18.63
C LEU A 120 -20.08 7.62 -19.29
N CYS A 121 -20.70 6.63 -18.64
CA CYS A 121 -20.68 5.22 -19.03
C CYS A 121 -21.95 4.76 -19.76
N ASP A 122 -23.07 5.45 -19.54
CA ASP A 122 -24.35 5.11 -20.14
C ASP A 122 -24.46 5.76 -21.53
N ASP A 123 -24.56 4.88 -22.53
CA ASP A 123 -25.00 5.21 -23.86
C ASP A 123 -26.21 4.33 -24.14
N GLN A 124 -27.39 4.94 -24.28
CA GLN A 124 -28.63 4.26 -24.69
C GLN A 124 -28.46 3.51 -26.03
N LYS A 125 -27.36 3.74 -26.75
CA LYS A 125 -27.00 3.08 -28.03
C LYS A 125 -25.95 1.97 -27.92
N GLY A 126 -25.55 1.55 -26.71
CA GLY A 126 -24.65 0.41 -26.49
C GLY A 126 -23.15 0.68 -26.67
N ASP A 127 -22.74 1.93 -26.89
CA ASP A 127 -21.34 2.33 -27.16
C ASP A 127 -20.68 2.99 -25.93
N ARG A 128 -20.62 2.26 -24.81
CA ARG A 128 -20.08 2.72 -23.51
C ARG A 128 -18.70 3.39 -23.61
N CYS A 129 -17.87 2.98 -24.59
CA CYS A 129 -16.51 3.51 -24.79
C CYS A 129 -16.46 4.91 -25.43
N ARG A 130 -17.51 5.37 -26.12
CA ARG A 130 -17.40 6.57 -26.97
C ARG A 130 -17.31 7.88 -26.20
N ARG A 131 -17.90 7.99 -25.01
CA ARG A 131 -17.94 9.29 -24.28
C ARG A 131 -16.61 9.57 -23.58
N ILE A 132 -16.07 8.58 -22.88
CA ILE A 132 -14.72 8.65 -22.28
C ILE A 132 -13.66 8.78 -23.39
N GLY A 133 -13.78 8.04 -24.49
CA GLY A 133 -12.85 8.16 -25.62
C GLY A 133 -12.88 9.49 -26.39
N ARG A 134 -13.82 10.40 -26.08
CA ARG A 134 -13.86 11.78 -26.62
C ARG A 134 -13.23 12.81 -25.67
N LEU A 135 -12.75 12.37 -24.51
CA LEU A 135 -12.06 13.24 -23.58
C LEU A 135 -10.66 13.53 -24.10
N ASN A 136 -10.18 14.76 -23.87
CA ASN A 136 -8.76 15.03 -24.07
C ASN A 136 -7.98 14.46 -22.89
N SER A 137 -6.70 14.21 -23.08
CA SER A 137 -5.83 13.57 -22.08
C SER A 137 -5.86 14.27 -20.71
N GLY A 138 -5.84 15.61 -20.68
CA GLY A 138 -5.92 16.37 -19.43
C GLY A 138 -7.26 16.20 -18.69
N THR A 139 -8.37 16.16 -19.42
CA THR A 139 -9.70 15.96 -18.82
C THR A 139 -9.92 14.52 -18.40
N LEU A 140 -9.39 13.55 -19.16
CA LEU A 140 -9.37 12.14 -18.77
C LEU A 140 -8.53 11.92 -17.50
N ALA A 141 -7.35 12.52 -17.44
CA ALA A 141 -6.49 12.49 -16.24
C ALA A 141 -7.22 13.09 -15.02
N GLY A 142 -7.89 14.23 -15.20
CA GLY A 142 -8.70 14.84 -14.14
C GLY A 142 -9.88 13.96 -13.68
N LEU A 143 -10.53 13.28 -14.63
CA LEU A 143 -11.61 12.33 -14.34
C LEU A 143 -11.09 11.14 -13.52
N LEU A 144 -10.04 10.45 -13.97
CA LEU A 144 -9.49 9.30 -13.27
C LEU A 144 -8.93 9.68 -11.90
N TRP A 145 -8.33 10.87 -11.78
CA TRP A 145 -7.89 11.40 -10.48
C TRP A 145 -9.07 11.58 -9.51
N ALA A 146 -10.21 12.08 -10.00
CA ALA A 146 -11.39 12.28 -9.18
C ALA A 146 -11.89 10.95 -8.60
N TYR A 147 -12.08 9.95 -9.46
CA TYR A 147 -12.50 8.62 -9.04
C TYR A 147 -11.46 7.99 -8.10
N ALA A 148 -10.17 8.06 -8.41
CA ALA A 148 -9.11 7.55 -7.55
C ALA A 148 -9.12 8.19 -6.14
N LYS A 149 -9.58 9.45 -6.01
CA LYS A 149 -9.67 10.13 -4.71
C LYS A 149 -10.92 9.79 -3.92
N THR A 150 -12.03 9.53 -4.58
CA THR A 150 -13.31 9.23 -3.93
C THR A 150 -13.55 7.72 -3.94
N ALA A 151 -12.84 7.01 -3.06
CA ALA A 151 -13.06 5.58 -2.85
C ALA A 151 -14.56 5.31 -2.57
N GLN A 152 -15.07 4.15 -3.01
CA GLN A 152 -16.49 3.74 -2.90
C GLN A 152 -17.48 4.49 -3.80
N THR A 153 -17.00 5.24 -4.78
CA THR A 153 -17.87 5.82 -5.81
C THR A 153 -18.50 4.72 -6.69
N PRO A 154 -19.82 4.75 -6.98
CA PRO A 154 -20.44 3.87 -7.95
C PRO A 154 -19.89 4.06 -9.37
N GLY A 155 -19.75 2.99 -10.15
CA GLY A 155 -19.22 3.07 -11.51
C GLY A 155 -17.69 3.17 -11.61
N HIS A 156 -16.97 2.94 -10.50
CA HIS A 156 -15.50 3.09 -10.43
C HIS A 156 -14.80 2.15 -11.39
N ASP A 157 -15.14 0.87 -11.32
CA ASP A 157 -14.51 -0.19 -12.10
C ASP A 157 -14.80 0.01 -13.60
N GLU A 158 -16.02 0.41 -13.96
CA GLU A 158 -16.41 0.71 -15.35
C GLU A 158 -15.64 1.90 -15.92
N VAL A 159 -15.49 3.00 -15.17
CA VAL A 159 -14.75 4.19 -15.64
C VAL A 159 -13.28 3.86 -15.87
N PHE A 160 -12.65 3.14 -14.94
CA PHE A 160 -11.24 2.74 -15.08
C PHE A 160 -11.05 1.73 -16.20
N SER A 161 -11.94 0.75 -16.34
CA SER A 161 -11.89 -0.26 -17.41
C SER A 161 -12.04 0.37 -18.81
N VAL A 162 -13.04 1.23 -19.01
CA VAL A 162 -13.25 1.93 -20.29
C VAL A 162 -12.09 2.88 -20.61
N ALA A 163 -11.56 3.59 -19.61
CA ALA A 163 -10.41 4.47 -19.81
C ALA A 163 -9.14 3.68 -20.15
N ALA A 164 -8.89 2.55 -19.47
CA ALA A 164 -7.77 1.67 -19.77
C ALA A 164 -7.87 1.14 -21.20
N GLN A 165 -9.03 0.62 -21.60
CA GLN A 165 -9.27 0.14 -22.97
C GLN A 165 -9.05 1.24 -24.01
N HIS A 166 -9.56 2.45 -23.76
CA HIS A 166 -9.38 3.57 -24.68
C HIS A 166 -7.90 3.95 -24.83
N LEU A 167 -7.15 4.04 -23.72
CA LEU A 167 -5.73 4.38 -23.75
C LEU A 167 -4.87 3.27 -24.37
N SER A 168 -5.15 2.00 -24.06
CA SER A 168 -4.47 0.84 -24.67
C SER A 168 -4.68 0.78 -26.17
N ASN A 169 -5.87 1.14 -26.67
CA ASN A 169 -6.11 1.21 -28.12
C ASN A 169 -5.40 2.39 -28.80
N ASN A 170 -4.86 3.34 -28.04
CA ASN A 170 -4.27 4.58 -28.55
C ASN A 170 -2.89 4.87 -27.91
N LEU A 171 -2.09 3.84 -27.62
CA LEU A 171 -0.78 4.01 -26.96
C LEU A 171 0.14 5.00 -27.69
N ALA A 172 0.13 5.00 -29.03
CA ALA A 172 0.93 5.94 -29.82
C ALA A 172 0.57 7.42 -29.56
N SER A 173 -0.64 7.71 -29.08
CA SER A 173 -1.05 9.07 -28.71
C SER A 173 -0.52 9.52 -27.34
N LEU A 174 0.10 8.63 -26.56
CA LEU A 174 0.66 8.98 -25.25
C LEU A 174 1.85 9.94 -25.35
N ASP A 175 2.54 9.97 -26.48
CA ASP A 175 3.63 10.92 -26.73
C ASP A 175 3.14 12.38 -26.69
N ASP A 176 1.92 12.61 -27.21
CA ASP A 176 1.23 13.91 -27.21
C ASP A 176 0.63 14.27 -25.83
N VAL A 177 0.59 13.33 -24.90
CA VAL A 177 0.12 13.59 -23.54
C VAL A 177 1.21 14.33 -22.78
N ALA A 178 0.86 15.53 -22.28
CA ALA A 178 1.75 16.28 -21.40
C ALA A 178 2.18 15.43 -20.20
N LEU A 179 3.45 15.55 -19.79
CA LEU A 179 4.06 14.78 -18.70
C LEU A 179 3.20 14.72 -17.44
N ARG A 180 2.74 15.88 -16.97
CA ARG A 180 1.81 15.98 -15.84
C ARG A 180 0.54 15.15 -16.04
N GLY A 181 -0.02 15.14 -17.24
CA GLY A 181 -1.19 14.34 -17.60
C GLY A 181 -0.90 12.85 -17.49
N ALA A 182 0.21 12.38 -18.10
CA ALA A 182 0.65 10.99 -18.03
C ALA A 182 0.92 10.54 -16.58
N GLY A 183 1.60 11.39 -15.79
CA GLY A 183 1.85 11.13 -14.37
C GLY A 183 0.55 11.05 -13.54
N ILE A 184 -0.45 11.89 -13.82
CA ILE A 184 -1.76 11.81 -13.16
C ILE A 184 -2.51 10.54 -13.56
N LEU A 185 -2.48 10.15 -14.84
CA LEU A 185 -3.09 8.89 -15.30
C LEU A 185 -2.48 7.70 -14.56
N LEU A 186 -1.14 7.60 -14.56
CA LEU A 186 -0.42 6.51 -13.88
C LEU A 186 -0.69 6.50 -12.37
N TRP A 187 -0.65 7.67 -11.72
CA TRP A 187 -0.99 7.80 -10.30
C TRP A 187 -2.42 7.36 -9.99
N SER A 188 -3.37 7.65 -10.88
CA SER A 188 -4.78 7.29 -10.71
C SER A 188 -4.97 5.78 -10.79
N PHE A 189 -4.33 5.12 -11.77
CA PHE A 189 -4.33 3.66 -11.86
C PHE A 189 -3.69 2.99 -10.64
N ALA A 190 -2.54 3.50 -10.18
CA ALA A 190 -1.89 3.00 -8.97
C ALA A 190 -2.77 3.15 -7.71
N THR A 191 -3.48 4.28 -7.60
CA THR A 191 -4.38 4.52 -6.46
C THR A 191 -5.62 3.63 -6.54
N TYR A 192 -6.19 3.42 -7.73
CA TYR A 192 -7.27 2.46 -7.96
C TYR A 192 -6.84 1.05 -7.55
N TRP A 193 -5.70 0.58 -8.06
CA TRP A 193 -5.12 -0.73 -7.74
C TRP A 193 -4.92 -0.94 -6.24
N LYS A 194 -4.41 0.09 -5.53
CA LYS A 194 -4.20 0.05 -4.08
C LYS A 194 -5.49 -0.28 -3.31
N HIS A 195 -6.64 0.14 -3.80
CA HIS A 195 -7.93 -0.03 -3.12
C HIS A 195 -8.74 -1.23 -3.62
N ARG A 196 -8.52 -1.70 -4.86
CA ARG A 196 -9.41 -2.64 -5.56
C ARG A 196 -8.61 -3.65 -6.40
N ARG A 197 -7.82 -4.53 -5.76
CA ARG A 197 -6.99 -5.59 -6.40
C ARG A 197 -7.77 -6.66 -7.23
N ALA A 198 -8.96 -6.34 -7.74
CA ALA A 198 -9.89 -7.30 -8.31
C ALA A 198 -9.61 -7.64 -9.79
N GLU A 199 -9.04 -6.72 -10.58
CA GLU A 199 -8.78 -6.96 -12.01
C GLU A 199 -7.38 -6.50 -12.45
N PRO A 200 -6.65 -7.32 -13.23
CA PRO A 200 -5.34 -6.96 -13.76
C PRO A 200 -5.46 -5.75 -14.69
N LEU A 201 -4.69 -4.71 -14.40
CA LEU A 201 -4.58 -3.54 -15.26
C LEU A 201 -3.70 -3.86 -16.48
N PRO A 202 -3.93 -3.28 -17.66
CA PRO A 202 -3.12 -3.55 -18.85
C PRO A 202 -1.65 -3.12 -18.64
N SER A 203 -0.74 -4.09 -18.50
CA SER A 203 0.67 -3.87 -18.17
C SER A 203 1.38 -2.98 -19.20
N ASP A 204 1.13 -3.19 -20.49
CA ASP A 204 1.69 -2.37 -21.59
C ASP A 204 1.32 -0.89 -21.48
N LEU A 205 0.09 -0.59 -21.06
CA LEU A 205 -0.35 0.79 -20.84
C LEU A 205 0.38 1.42 -19.65
N LEU A 206 0.48 0.68 -18.54
CA LEU A 206 1.15 1.17 -17.33
C LEU A 206 2.64 1.40 -17.58
N LEU A 207 3.29 0.51 -18.34
CA LEU A 207 4.68 0.67 -18.78
C LEU A 207 4.86 1.87 -19.70
N ALA A 208 4.00 2.05 -20.70
CA ALA A 208 4.08 3.20 -21.62
C ALA A 208 3.91 4.53 -20.87
N LEU A 209 2.98 4.60 -19.90
CA LEU A 209 2.81 5.78 -19.05
C LEU A 209 4.03 6.03 -18.14
N ALA A 210 4.61 4.99 -17.57
CA ALA A 210 5.81 5.09 -16.75
C ALA A 210 7.00 5.56 -17.60
N GLU A 211 7.21 4.97 -18.78
CA GLU A 211 8.25 5.34 -19.72
C GLU A 211 8.12 6.80 -20.17
N ARG A 212 6.90 7.23 -20.52
CA ARG A 212 6.63 8.61 -20.96
C ARG A 212 7.09 9.65 -19.96
N VAL A 213 6.94 9.37 -18.66
CA VAL A 213 7.32 10.29 -17.57
C VAL A 213 8.77 10.12 -17.15
N LEU A 214 9.20 8.88 -16.91
CA LEU A 214 10.50 8.57 -16.30
C LEU A 214 11.68 8.66 -17.30
N SER A 215 11.41 8.53 -18.60
CA SER A 215 12.44 8.68 -19.65
C SER A 215 12.61 10.12 -20.12
N ASP A 216 11.73 11.05 -19.74
CA ASP A 216 11.78 12.45 -20.17
C ASP A 216 12.67 13.30 -19.24
N PRO A 217 13.79 13.86 -19.73
CA PRO A 217 14.71 14.64 -18.89
C PRO A 217 14.14 15.99 -18.43
N THR A 218 13.01 16.43 -18.99
CA THR A 218 12.32 17.67 -18.61
C THR A 218 11.29 17.48 -17.50
N ALA A 219 11.04 16.23 -17.10
CA ALA A 219 10.13 15.87 -16.03
C ALA A 219 10.53 16.54 -14.71
N GLN A 220 9.55 17.19 -14.07
CA GLN A 220 9.77 17.88 -12.81
C GLN A 220 9.82 16.88 -11.63
N PRO A 221 10.44 17.24 -10.49
CA PRO A 221 10.51 16.38 -9.31
C PRO A 221 9.16 15.78 -8.87
N GLY A 222 8.08 16.55 -8.96
CA GLY A 222 6.73 16.09 -8.66
C GLY A 222 6.17 15.04 -9.62
N GLU A 223 6.55 15.11 -10.89
CA GLU A 223 6.15 14.15 -11.92
C GLU A 223 6.94 12.85 -11.76
N VAL A 224 8.26 12.95 -11.57
CA VAL A 224 9.15 11.81 -11.34
C VAL A 224 8.78 11.08 -10.05
N SER A 225 8.65 11.78 -8.93
CA SER A 225 8.27 11.16 -7.63
C SER A 225 6.88 10.53 -7.68
N GLY A 226 5.93 11.15 -8.38
CA GLY A 226 4.59 10.60 -8.59
C GLY A 226 4.61 9.31 -9.43
N ALA A 227 5.39 9.29 -10.52
CA ALA A 227 5.54 8.12 -11.37
C ALA A 227 6.28 6.99 -10.66
N LEU A 228 7.39 7.27 -9.96
CA LEU A 228 8.11 6.28 -9.14
C LEU A 228 7.19 5.65 -8.08
N TRP A 229 6.43 6.48 -7.36
CA TRP A 229 5.45 5.97 -6.38
C TRP A 229 4.37 5.10 -7.02
N ALA A 230 3.91 5.46 -8.21
CA ALA A 230 2.88 4.70 -8.91
C ALA A 230 3.43 3.35 -9.40
N VAL A 231 4.63 3.34 -10.00
CA VAL A 231 5.37 2.12 -10.35
C VAL A 231 5.53 1.23 -9.11
N ALA A 232 6.01 1.80 -8.00
CA ALA A 232 6.15 1.17 -6.67
C ALA A 232 4.83 0.55 -6.13
N THR A 233 3.70 1.22 -6.36
CA THR A 233 2.40 0.77 -5.85
C THR A 233 1.78 -0.32 -6.72
N LEU A 234 2.02 -0.26 -8.03
CA LEU A 234 1.58 -1.24 -9.02
C LEU A 234 2.44 -2.49 -9.06
N GLU A 235 3.61 -2.47 -8.40
CA GLU A 235 4.55 -3.60 -8.38
C GLU A 235 5.01 -4.04 -9.77
N LEU A 236 5.13 -3.09 -10.73
CA LEU A 236 5.47 -3.36 -12.15
C LEU A 236 6.82 -4.06 -12.35
N TRP A 237 7.65 -4.20 -11.30
CA TRP A 237 8.91 -4.93 -11.36
C TRP A 237 8.78 -6.43 -11.08
N ARG A 238 7.65 -6.91 -10.54
CA ARG A 238 7.49 -8.32 -10.12
C ARG A 238 7.04 -9.25 -11.26
N GLU A 239 6.42 -8.72 -12.29
CA GLU A 239 5.92 -9.49 -13.43
C GLU A 239 6.94 -9.51 -14.59
N ASP A 240 6.59 -10.11 -15.72
CA ASP A 240 7.41 -10.09 -16.95
C ASP A 240 7.81 -8.66 -17.37
N SER A 241 6.98 -7.67 -17.00
CA SER A 241 7.23 -6.23 -17.12
C SER A 241 8.49 -5.74 -16.40
N GLY A 242 9.01 -6.49 -15.43
CA GLY A 242 10.19 -6.13 -14.63
C GLY A 242 11.44 -5.91 -15.45
N ARG A 243 11.63 -6.70 -16.52
CA ARG A 243 12.77 -6.52 -17.44
C ARG A 243 12.72 -5.18 -18.18
N ALA A 244 11.52 -4.66 -18.46
CA ALA A 244 11.34 -3.40 -19.17
C ALA A 244 11.36 -2.18 -18.23
N VAL A 245 10.75 -2.28 -17.04
CA VAL A 245 10.58 -1.12 -16.15
C VAL A 245 11.86 -0.78 -15.36
N LEU A 246 12.67 -1.78 -14.98
CA LEU A 246 13.83 -1.55 -14.12
C LEU A 246 14.90 -0.64 -14.77
N PRO A 247 15.25 -0.80 -16.07
CA PRO A 247 16.15 0.14 -16.75
C PRO A 247 15.61 1.58 -16.77
N ILE A 248 14.29 1.75 -16.95
CA ILE A 248 13.62 3.06 -16.97
C ILE A 248 13.74 3.71 -15.58
N VAL A 249 13.42 2.96 -14.52
CA VAL A 249 13.52 3.44 -13.14
C VAL A 249 14.97 3.81 -12.79
N ARG A 250 15.95 2.96 -13.12
CA ARG A 250 17.38 3.25 -12.87
C ARG A 250 17.82 4.53 -13.56
N ARG A 251 17.43 4.74 -14.83
CA ARG A 251 17.77 5.96 -15.58
C ARG A 251 17.16 7.22 -14.95
N ALA A 252 15.89 7.13 -14.53
CA ALA A 252 15.20 8.24 -13.86
C ALA A 252 15.87 8.57 -12.52
N VAL A 253 16.21 7.54 -11.73
CA VAL A 253 16.94 7.68 -10.47
C VAL A 253 18.30 8.33 -10.69
N GLY A 254 19.08 7.84 -11.67
CA GLY A 254 20.36 8.44 -12.03
C GLY A 254 20.26 9.91 -12.44
N SER A 255 19.19 10.27 -13.18
CA SER A 255 18.96 11.64 -13.65
C SER A 255 18.55 12.58 -12.52
N MET A 256 17.71 12.12 -11.58
CA MET A 256 17.24 12.96 -10.46
C MET A 256 18.31 13.22 -9.40
N LEU A 257 19.32 12.33 -9.27
CA LEU A 257 20.37 12.43 -8.25
C LEU A 257 21.04 13.79 -8.19
N ARG A 258 21.22 14.48 -9.33
CA ARG A 258 21.81 15.83 -9.39
C ARG A 258 21.07 16.87 -8.55
N SER A 259 19.76 16.74 -8.44
CA SER A 259 18.89 17.64 -7.68
C SER A 259 18.42 17.04 -6.35
N TRP A 260 18.69 15.76 -6.11
CA TRP A 260 18.28 15.04 -4.91
C TRP A 260 19.14 15.41 -3.69
N PRO A 261 18.56 15.58 -2.49
CA PRO A 261 17.12 15.64 -2.18
C PRO A 261 16.53 17.07 -2.21
N ARG A 262 17.37 18.11 -2.28
CA ARG A 262 16.98 19.51 -2.05
C ARG A 262 16.06 20.11 -3.12
N GLY A 263 16.04 19.54 -4.32
CA GLY A 263 15.13 19.94 -5.41
C GLY A 263 13.71 19.38 -5.26
N PHE A 264 13.45 18.55 -4.23
CA PHE A 264 12.17 17.90 -3.99
C PHE A 264 11.50 18.56 -2.78
N SER A 265 10.19 18.80 -2.87
CA SER A 265 9.39 19.08 -1.67
C SER A 265 9.37 17.87 -0.75
N VAL A 266 9.04 18.07 0.53
CA VAL A 266 9.01 16.99 1.54
C VAL A 266 8.12 15.82 1.09
N GLN A 267 6.94 16.12 0.51
CA GLN A 267 6.06 15.09 -0.02
C GLN A 267 6.69 14.29 -1.17
N GLU A 268 7.38 14.97 -2.10
CA GLU A 268 8.02 14.34 -3.25
C GLU A 268 9.22 13.50 -2.79
N PHE A 269 10.00 14.01 -1.82
CA PHE A 269 11.07 13.29 -1.16
C PHE A 269 10.57 11.98 -0.53
N SER A 270 9.54 12.04 0.32
CA SER A 270 9.00 10.85 1.00
C SER A 270 8.46 9.82 0.00
N LYS A 271 7.82 10.26 -1.09
CA LYS A 271 7.35 9.37 -2.17
C LYS A 271 8.48 8.68 -2.89
N THR A 272 9.50 9.43 -3.30
CA THR A 272 10.66 8.89 -4.02
C THR A 272 11.41 7.88 -3.15
N LEU A 273 11.71 8.23 -1.90
CA LEU A 273 12.45 7.35 -0.99
C LEU A 273 11.69 6.04 -0.72
N TRP A 274 10.38 6.14 -0.46
CA TRP A 274 9.53 4.96 -0.29
C TRP A 274 9.43 4.10 -1.56
N ALA A 275 9.35 4.73 -2.73
CA ALA A 275 9.25 4.01 -4.00
C ALA A 275 10.53 3.20 -4.29
N VAL A 276 11.69 3.83 -4.13
CA VAL A 276 13.00 3.24 -4.46
C VAL A 276 13.39 2.11 -3.49
N THR A 277 13.05 2.23 -2.20
CA THR A 277 13.30 1.17 -1.21
C THR A 277 12.38 -0.04 -1.37
N ARG A 278 11.20 0.16 -1.98
CA ARG A 278 10.22 -0.90 -2.21
C ARG A 278 10.57 -1.78 -3.41
N THR A 279 11.30 -1.26 -4.40
CA THR A 279 11.82 -2.03 -5.52
C THR A 279 12.97 -2.95 -5.08
N GLU A 280 12.65 -4.20 -4.74
CA GLU A 280 13.59 -5.21 -4.19
C GLU A 280 14.85 -5.39 -5.06
N THR A 281 14.66 -5.50 -6.38
CA THR A 281 15.75 -5.68 -7.35
C THR A 281 16.68 -4.46 -7.50
N LEU A 282 16.27 -3.30 -6.98
CA LEU A 282 17.08 -2.08 -6.99
C LEU A 282 17.75 -1.81 -5.64
N SER A 283 17.35 -2.50 -4.57
CA SER A 283 17.84 -2.21 -3.21
C SER A 283 19.38 -2.32 -3.09
N ASN A 284 20.01 -3.12 -3.95
CA ASN A 284 21.46 -3.32 -4.00
C ASN A 284 22.18 -2.48 -5.07
N SER A 285 21.46 -1.71 -5.89
CA SER A 285 22.07 -0.90 -6.94
C SER A 285 22.83 0.30 -6.35
N GLU A 286 23.87 0.75 -7.05
CA GLU A 286 24.69 1.87 -6.61
C GLU A 286 23.88 3.17 -6.53
N GLU A 287 23.00 3.38 -7.50
CA GLU A 287 22.16 4.58 -7.57
C GLU A 287 21.16 4.65 -6.41
N VAL A 288 20.60 3.49 -6.00
CA VAL A 288 19.70 3.44 -4.84
C VAL A 288 20.46 3.70 -3.54
N ARG A 289 21.65 3.11 -3.39
CA ARG A 289 22.49 3.36 -2.22
C ARG A 289 22.83 4.85 -2.08
N GLU A 290 23.18 5.50 -3.20
CA GLU A 290 23.44 6.94 -3.22
C GLU A 290 22.19 7.77 -2.90
N VAL A 291 21.01 7.37 -3.39
CA VAL A 291 19.72 8.00 -3.00
C VAL A 291 19.50 7.89 -1.49
N ILE A 292 19.73 6.72 -0.90
CA ILE A 292 19.54 6.44 0.54
C ILE A 292 20.52 7.27 1.35
N GLU A 293 21.81 7.25 1.00
CA GLU A 293 22.87 7.99 1.71
C GLU A 293 22.55 9.50 1.75
N ARG A 294 22.27 10.10 0.59
CA ARG A 294 21.88 11.51 0.50
C ARG A 294 20.57 11.82 1.23
N ALA A 295 19.64 10.86 1.28
CA ALA A 295 18.40 11.00 2.03
C ALA A 295 18.63 10.95 3.54
N CYS A 296 19.54 10.10 4.02
CA CYS A 296 19.91 10.00 5.43
C CYS A 296 20.62 11.28 5.89
N ASP A 297 21.58 11.79 5.11
CA ASP A 297 22.21 13.10 5.36
C ASP A 297 21.17 14.22 5.46
N PHE A 298 20.20 14.22 4.55
CA PHE A 298 19.12 15.21 4.57
C PHE A 298 18.24 15.08 5.81
N VAL A 299 17.86 13.87 6.21
CA VAL A 299 17.06 13.63 7.41
C VAL A 299 17.82 14.06 8.67
N LEU A 300 19.09 13.66 8.80
CA LEU A 300 19.93 13.97 9.95
C LEU A 300 20.25 15.46 10.04
N GLY A 301 20.39 16.16 8.91
CA GLY A 301 20.64 17.60 8.86
C GLY A 301 19.45 18.49 9.22
N GLN A 302 18.26 17.94 9.52
CA GLN A 302 17.03 18.71 9.83
C GLN A 302 16.83 18.96 11.34
N GLU A 303 17.91 18.98 12.13
CA GLU A 303 17.88 19.09 13.61
C GLU A 303 16.80 20.07 14.12
N GLY A 304 15.75 19.51 14.77
CA GLY A 304 14.74 20.27 15.50
C GLY A 304 13.57 20.85 14.71
N SER A 305 13.54 20.73 13.37
CA SER A 305 12.45 21.27 12.54
C SER A 305 12.09 20.33 11.39
N CYS A 306 11.84 19.06 11.69
CA CYS A 306 11.29 18.12 10.71
C CYS A 306 9.92 18.63 10.21
N ALA A 307 9.89 19.31 9.06
CA ALA A 307 8.68 19.80 8.40
C ALA A 307 7.86 18.67 7.76
N PHE A 308 8.03 17.43 8.22
CA PHE A 308 7.30 16.27 7.76
C PHE A 308 5.95 16.22 8.48
N ASN A 309 4.87 16.12 7.72
CA ASN A 309 3.62 15.69 8.33
C ASN A 309 3.66 14.19 8.66
N VAL A 310 2.69 13.72 9.45
CA VAL A 310 2.62 12.32 9.92
C VAL A 310 2.68 11.30 8.77
N LYS A 311 2.04 11.59 7.65
CA LYS A 311 2.03 10.68 6.49
C LYS A 311 3.41 10.59 5.84
N GLU A 312 4.11 11.72 5.74
CA GLU A 312 5.46 11.78 5.20
C GLU A 312 6.46 11.07 6.12
N LEU A 313 6.35 11.27 7.45
CA LEU A 313 7.12 10.50 8.44
C LEU A 313 6.90 9.00 8.29
N ALA A 314 5.65 8.55 8.18
CA ALA A 314 5.33 7.13 8.03
C ALA A 314 5.96 6.53 6.77
N MET A 315 5.94 7.27 5.64
CA MET A 315 6.57 6.83 4.40
C MET A 315 8.09 6.71 4.52
N VAL A 316 8.75 7.71 5.12
CA VAL A 316 10.21 7.71 5.33
C VAL A 316 10.62 6.61 6.31
N ALA A 317 9.90 6.46 7.43
CA ALA A 317 10.16 5.41 8.42
C ALA A 317 10.04 4.01 7.79
N THR A 318 8.99 3.78 7.00
CA THR A 318 8.81 2.52 6.26
C THR A 318 9.96 2.25 5.30
N ALA A 319 10.39 3.29 4.57
CA ALA A 319 11.45 3.19 3.57
C ALA A 319 12.79 2.81 4.22
N LEU A 320 13.19 3.56 5.26
CA LEU A 320 14.46 3.33 5.97
C LEU A 320 14.44 2.00 6.72
N SER A 321 13.34 1.66 7.41
CA SER A 321 13.19 0.36 8.08
C SER A 321 13.32 -0.81 7.10
N SER A 322 12.65 -0.73 5.94
CA SER A 322 12.77 -1.75 4.90
C SER A 322 14.19 -1.87 4.36
N TYR A 323 14.94 -0.77 4.26
CA TYR A 323 16.33 -0.80 3.80
C TYR A 323 17.25 -1.40 4.87
N VAL A 324 17.14 -0.98 6.12
CA VAL A 324 17.92 -1.51 7.26
C VAL A 324 17.74 -3.02 7.40
N LEU A 325 16.52 -3.53 7.22
CA LEU A 325 16.23 -4.97 7.28
C LEU A 325 16.80 -5.77 6.10
N LYS A 326 17.05 -5.12 4.95
CA LYS A 326 17.58 -5.76 3.73
C LYS A 326 19.10 -5.67 3.60
N ALA A 327 19.73 -4.71 4.28
CA ALA A 327 21.17 -4.51 4.19
C ALA A 327 21.93 -5.72 4.74
N GLU A 328 22.87 -6.27 3.95
CA GLU A 328 23.69 -7.42 4.36
C GLU A 328 24.55 -7.12 5.61
N LYS A 329 24.88 -5.85 5.81
CA LYS A 329 25.65 -5.34 6.94
C LYS A 329 24.89 -4.20 7.60
N GLU A 330 25.11 -4.04 8.90
CA GLU A 330 24.54 -2.95 9.68
C GLU A 330 24.95 -1.59 9.08
N ASP A 331 24.01 -0.94 8.40
CA ASP A 331 24.17 0.43 7.90
C ASP A 331 23.81 1.40 9.03
N ARG A 332 24.83 1.78 9.82
CA ARG A 332 24.64 2.68 10.95
C ARG A 332 24.03 4.02 10.54
N HIS A 333 24.37 4.53 9.36
CA HIS A 333 23.91 5.83 8.91
C HIS A 333 22.40 5.81 8.61
N ALA A 334 21.92 4.78 7.90
CA ALA A 334 20.49 4.55 7.70
C ALA A 334 19.73 4.26 9.01
N THR A 335 20.38 3.54 9.93
CA THR A 335 19.83 3.26 11.26
C THR A 335 19.65 4.54 12.09
N ASP A 336 20.63 5.43 12.06
CA ASP A 336 20.59 6.71 12.78
C ASP A 336 19.51 7.63 12.19
N ALA A 337 19.40 7.68 10.86
CA ALA A 337 18.34 8.42 10.19
C ALA A 337 16.94 7.88 10.53
N LEU A 338 16.78 6.54 10.59
CA LEU A 338 15.53 5.91 11.01
C LEU A 338 15.17 6.30 12.45
N VAL A 339 16.13 6.24 13.38
CA VAL A 339 15.92 6.66 14.78
C VAL A 339 15.53 8.14 14.87
N ALA A 340 16.16 9.02 14.09
CA ALA A 340 15.80 10.45 14.05
C ALA A 340 14.35 10.68 13.57
N VAL A 341 13.92 9.96 12.53
CA VAL A 341 12.53 10.01 12.01
C VAL A 341 11.55 9.51 13.05
N LEU A 342 11.84 8.38 13.70
CA LEU A 342 10.99 7.79 14.73
C LEU A 342 10.88 8.68 15.97
N ASN A 343 11.98 9.31 16.39
CA ASN A 343 11.95 10.26 17.51
C ASN A 343 11.15 11.52 17.19
N SER A 344 11.09 11.93 15.92
CA SER A 344 10.26 13.07 15.47
C SER A 344 8.76 12.82 15.62
N ILE A 345 8.33 11.55 15.75
CA ILE A 345 6.92 11.20 16.00
C ILE A 345 6.43 11.86 17.29
N SER A 346 7.26 11.94 18.33
CA SER A 346 6.91 12.57 19.61
C SER A 346 6.33 13.99 19.46
N ALA A 347 6.84 14.77 18.50
CA ALA A 347 6.40 16.12 18.20
C ALA A 347 5.29 16.22 17.12
N ALA A 348 4.96 15.12 16.44
CA ALA A 348 3.97 15.13 15.34
C ALA A 348 2.52 15.38 15.82
N GLY A 349 1.57 15.52 14.90
CA GLY A 349 0.14 15.52 15.23
C GLY A 349 -0.38 14.13 15.64
N SER A 350 -1.68 13.90 15.49
CA SER A 350 -2.28 12.56 15.65
C SER A 350 -1.66 11.55 14.68
N ILE A 351 -1.33 10.36 15.20
CA ILE A 351 -0.68 9.27 14.46
C ILE A 351 -1.61 8.08 14.21
N ASP A 352 -2.88 8.18 14.60
CA ASP A 352 -3.84 7.07 14.71
C ASP A 352 -3.96 6.27 13.40
N GLY A 353 -3.91 6.95 12.25
CA GLY A 353 -3.99 6.32 10.94
C GLY A 353 -2.72 5.63 10.44
N ASN A 354 -1.62 5.65 11.21
CA ASN A 354 -0.33 5.06 10.83
C ASN A 354 0.34 4.27 11.97
N LEU A 355 -0.43 3.86 13.00
CA LEU A 355 0.09 3.15 14.17
C LEU A 355 0.85 1.88 13.81
N ALA A 356 0.23 0.98 13.01
CA ALA A 356 0.89 -0.23 12.52
C ALA A 356 2.22 0.08 11.81
N THR A 357 2.22 1.11 10.96
CA THR A 357 3.39 1.49 10.16
C THR A 357 4.54 1.95 11.04
N PHE A 358 4.30 2.79 12.04
CA PHE A 358 5.34 3.25 12.94
C PHE A 358 5.83 2.14 13.85
N ALA A 359 4.94 1.32 14.40
CA ALA A 359 5.33 0.20 15.26
C ALA A 359 6.24 -0.79 14.51
N GLN A 360 5.86 -1.19 13.29
CA GLN A 360 6.69 -2.06 12.45
C GLN A 360 8.03 -1.40 12.07
N ALA A 361 8.04 -0.09 11.81
CA ALA A 361 9.27 0.63 11.48
C ALA A 361 10.24 0.76 12.68
N MET A 362 9.73 0.75 13.92
CA MET A 362 10.53 0.83 15.14
C MET A 362 11.22 -0.49 15.52
N LEU A 363 10.63 -1.66 15.19
CA LEU A 363 11.16 -2.97 15.56
C LEU A 363 12.68 -3.17 15.34
N PRO A 364 13.28 -2.81 14.18
CA PRO A 364 14.72 -3.03 13.97
C PRO A 364 15.63 -2.12 14.80
N VAL A 365 15.10 -1.09 15.45
CA VAL A 365 15.86 -0.06 16.19
C VAL A 365 15.25 0.26 17.55
N GLU A 366 14.46 -0.67 18.09
CA GLU A 366 13.59 -0.46 19.23
C GLU A 366 14.37 0.03 20.47
N ASP A 367 15.56 -0.51 20.69
CA ASP A 367 16.49 -0.16 21.77
C ASP A 367 17.08 1.26 21.66
N ARG A 368 17.02 1.85 20.47
CA ARG A 368 17.59 3.18 20.16
C ARG A 368 16.54 4.30 20.09
N VAL A 369 15.26 3.95 19.99
CA VAL A 369 14.15 4.92 19.95
C VAL A 369 13.87 5.45 21.35
N GLY A 370 13.76 6.77 21.48
CA GLY A 370 13.53 7.45 22.76
C GLY A 370 12.17 7.13 23.36
N ALA A 371 12.11 7.09 24.70
CA ALA A 371 10.89 6.79 25.46
C ALA A 371 9.68 7.65 25.04
N ALA A 372 9.88 8.95 24.83
CA ALA A 372 8.80 9.86 24.42
C ALA A 372 8.10 9.47 23.10
N ALA A 373 8.83 8.87 22.15
CA ALA A 373 8.23 8.39 20.90
C ALA A 373 7.45 7.08 21.12
N LYS A 374 7.98 6.17 21.94
CA LYS A 374 7.29 4.94 22.35
C LYS A 374 6.01 5.25 23.14
N ASP A 375 6.10 6.14 24.13
CA ASP A 375 4.97 6.57 24.96
C ASP A 375 3.86 7.18 24.11
N LYS A 376 4.21 8.01 23.13
CA LYS A 376 3.22 8.58 22.21
C LYS A 376 2.52 7.52 21.36
N LEU A 377 3.25 6.53 20.87
CA LEU A 377 2.68 5.43 20.10
C LEU A 377 1.74 4.58 20.97
N LEU A 378 2.09 4.35 22.23
CA LEU A 378 1.25 3.67 23.20
C LEU A 378 -0.03 4.45 23.49
N VAL A 379 0.07 5.74 23.83
CA VAL A 379 -1.09 6.61 24.11
C VAL A 379 -2.04 6.66 22.92
N ALA A 380 -1.52 6.86 21.71
CA ALA A 380 -2.35 6.90 20.51
C ALA A 380 -3.02 5.54 20.22
N ALA A 381 -2.37 4.42 20.52
CA ALA A 381 -2.98 3.10 20.42
C ALA A 381 -4.11 2.89 21.44
N GLU A 382 -3.92 3.34 22.69
CA GLU A 382 -4.96 3.30 23.72
C GLU A 382 -6.16 4.18 23.36
N GLU A 383 -5.93 5.41 22.90
CA GLU A 383 -6.98 6.32 22.44
C GLU A 383 -7.76 5.73 21.26
N ALA A 384 -7.06 5.13 20.29
CA ALA A 384 -7.68 4.46 19.16
C ALA A 384 -8.49 3.23 19.59
N LEU A 385 -8.02 2.46 20.58
CA LEU A 385 -8.73 1.32 21.14
C LEU A 385 -10.02 1.78 21.83
N VAL A 386 -9.95 2.80 22.69
CA VAL A 386 -11.11 3.38 23.39
C VAL A 386 -12.14 3.92 22.39
N ALA A 387 -11.68 4.53 21.30
CA ALA A 387 -12.55 5.03 20.24
C ALA A 387 -13.12 3.92 19.33
N SER A 388 -12.78 2.63 19.55
CA SER A 388 -13.11 1.52 18.66
C SER A 388 -12.64 1.73 17.22
N LYS A 389 -11.50 2.41 17.05
CA LYS A 389 -10.86 2.74 15.76
C LYS A 389 -9.57 1.97 15.52
N LEU A 390 -9.04 1.28 16.54
CA LEU A 390 -7.82 0.48 16.40
C LEU A 390 -8.13 -0.81 15.64
N ASP A 391 -7.59 -0.91 14.42
CA ASP A 391 -7.66 -2.15 13.65
C ASP A 391 -6.73 -3.24 14.21
N THR A 392 -7.04 -4.50 13.91
CA THR A 392 -6.30 -5.66 14.43
C THR A 392 -4.81 -5.63 14.05
N ALA A 393 -4.45 -5.16 12.86
CA ALA A 393 -3.04 -5.13 12.43
C ALA A 393 -2.24 -4.06 13.19
N SER A 394 -2.86 -2.92 13.47
CA SER A 394 -2.30 -1.88 14.34
C SER A 394 -2.11 -2.39 15.77
N LEU A 395 -3.12 -3.05 16.35
CA LEU A 395 -3.02 -3.65 17.67
C LEU A 395 -1.86 -4.66 17.77
N LEU A 396 -1.77 -5.59 16.81
CA LEU A 396 -0.73 -6.62 16.77
C LEU A 396 0.68 -6.01 16.64
N SER A 397 0.84 -5.01 15.76
CA SER A 397 2.15 -4.36 15.57
C SER A 397 2.60 -3.58 16.80
N VAL A 398 1.68 -2.92 17.50
CA VAL A 398 1.98 -2.21 18.75
C VAL A 398 2.38 -3.19 19.83
N VAL A 399 1.63 -4.28 20.02
CA VAL A 399 1.98 -5.30 21.02
C VAL A 399 3.32 -5.97 20.69
N ASP A 400 3.59 -6.27 19.41
CA ASP A 400 4.89 -6.82 19.00
C ASP A 400 6.07 -5.92 19.36
N LEU A 401 5.88 -4.59 19.27
CA LEU A 401 6.92 -3.62 19.61
C LEU A 401 7.25 -3.62 21.10
N PHE A 402 6.25 -3.80 21.97
CA PHE A 402 6.45 -3.77 23.42
C PHE A 402 6.64 -5.16 24.04
N GLY A 403 6.25 -6.23 23.33
CA GLY A 403 6.29 -7.62 23.77
C GLY A 403 5.59 -7.85 25.11
N GLU A 404 6.16 -8.74 25.92
CA GLU A 404 5.71 -9.04 27.29
C GLU A 404 5.79 -7.83 28.24
N ALA A 405 6.52 -6.77 27.84
CA ALA A 405 6.67 -5.54 28.60
C ALA A 405 5.64 -4.45 28.21
N CYS A 406 4.57 -4.80 27.48
CA CYS A 406 3.50 -3.86 27.16
C CYS A 406 2.91 -3.23 28.43
N PRO A 407 3.05 -1.91 28.65
CA PRO A 407 2.61 -1.28 29.89
C PRO A 407 1.08 -1.10 29.94
N SER A 408 0.38 -1.30 28.82
CA SER A 408 -1.07 -1.12 28.72
C SER A 408 -1.81 -2.43 28.92
N VAL A 409 -2.49 -2.56 30.07
CA VAL A 409 -3.37 -3.70 30.36
C VAL A 409 -4.53 -3.77 29.36
N ALA A 410 -5.03 -2.63 28.89
CA ALA A 410 -6.13 -2.55 27.94
C ALA A 410 -5.74 -3.13 26.57
N LEU A 411 -4.57 -2.75 26.04
CA LEU A 411 -4.06 -3.28 24.77
C LEU A 411 -3.77 -4.79 24.88
N THR A 412 -3.13 -5.23 25.97
CA THR A 412 -2.86 -6.66 26.20
C THR A 412 -4.15 -7.48 26.28
N THR A 413 -5.19 -6.96 26.93
CA THR A 413 -6.50 -7.61 27.00
C THR A 413 -7.16 -7.68 25.63
N ALA A 414 -7.20 -6.58 24.89
CA ALA A 414 -7.76 -6.53 23.54
C ALA A 414 -7.03 -7.49 22.58
N TRP A 415 -5.71 -7.55 22.70
CA TRP A 415 -4.87 -8.48 21.93
C TRP A 415 -5.17 -9.94 22.26
N THR A 416 -5.28 -10.27 23.55
CA THR A 416 -5.62 -11.62 24.01
C THR A 416 -6.99 -12.07 23.46
N GLU A 417 -7.98 -11.19 23.49
CA GLU A 417 -9.31 -11.50 22.92
C GLU A 417 -9.27 -11.65 21.39
N ALA A 418 -8.51 -10.79 20.69
CA ALA A 418 -8.29 -10.94 19.25
C ALA A 418 -7.59 -12.25 18.89
N LEU A 419 -6.63 -12.71 19.69
CA LEU A 419 -5.96 -14.01 19.52
C LEU A 419 -6.93 -15.17 19.74
N LYS A 420 -7.73 -15.15 20.81
CA LYS A 420 -8.74 -16.18 21.09
C LYS A 420 -9.75 -16.32 19.96
N GLU A 421 -10.22 -15.20 19.41
CA GLU A 421 -11.16 -15.22 18.29
C GLU A 421 -10.51 -15.79 17.02
N ASN A 422 -9.27 -15.41 16.70
CA ASN A 422 -8.53 -16.01 15.59
C ASN A 422 -8.33 -17.53 15.78
N LEU A 423 -7.94 -17.97 16.97
CA LEU A 423 -7.79 -19.39 17.31
C LEU A 423 -9.12 -20.16 17.16
N ARG A 424 -10.24 -19.57 17.60
CA ARG A 424 -11.57 -20.14 17.45
C ARG A 424 -11.91 -20.34 15.97
N GLN A 425 -11.73 -19.30 15.15
CA GLN A 425 -11.97 -19.36 13.71
C GLN A 425 -11.07 -20.39 13.00
N MET A 426 -9.78 -20.48 13.37
CA MET A 426 -8.87 -21.50 12.83
C MET A 426 -9.34 -22.93 13.17
N ARG A 427 -9.74 -23.18 14.42
CA ARG A 427 -10.25 -24.50 14.87
C ARG A 427 -11.55 -24.89 14.16
N GLU A 428 -12.36 -23.91 13.78
CA GLU A 428 -13.60 -24.10 13.02
C GLU A 428 -13.36 -24.24 11.50
N GLY A 429 -12.11 -24.17 11.04
CA GLY A 429 -11.77 -24.26 9.62
C GLY A 429 -12.19 -23.03 8.81
N ALA A 430 -12.52 -21.92 9.45
CA ALA A 430 -12.87 -20.69 8.76
C ALA A 430 -11.62 -20.03 8.16
N PRO A 431 -11.70 -19.46 6.94
CA PRO A 431 -10.62 -18.69 6.37
C PRO A 431 -10.43 -17.41 7.19
N VAL A 432 -9.34 -17.33 7.94
CA VAL A 432 -9.01 -16.14 8.73
C VAL A 432 -8.16 -15.19 7.90
N GLU A 433 -8.54 -13.92 7.79
CA GLU A 433 -7.73 -12.90 7.12
C GLU A 433 -6.71 -12.32 8.11
N ILE A 434 -5.69 -13.11 8.49
CA ILE A 434 -4.66 -12.66 9.42
C ILE A 434 -3.54 -11.96 8.65
N ARG A 435 -3.63 -10.63 8.53
CA ARG A 435 -2.47 -9.84 8.09
C ARG A 435 -1.47 -9.76 9.25
N SER A 436 -0.77 -10.89 9.43
CA SER A 436 0.25 -11.25 10.42
C SER A 436 -0.10 -11.00 11.89
N VAL A 437 -0.35 -12.07 12.64
CA VAL A 437 -0.46 -12.15 14.11
C VAL A 437 0.78 -11.66 14.88
N GLY A 438 1.75 -11.06 14.19
CA GLY A 438 2.99 -10.61 14.78
C GLY A 438 3.88 -11.76 15.23
N TYR A 439 5.13 -11.47 15.61
CA TYR A 439 6.02 -12.50 16.15
C TYR A 439 5.47 -13.08 17.45
N PHE A 440 5.00 -12.23 18.36
CA PHE A 440 4.48 -12.67 19.66
C PHE A 440 3.14 -13.40 19.53
N GLY A 441 2.20 -12.87 18.75
CA GLY A 441 0.92 -13.56 18.56
C GLY A 441 1.07 -14.88 17.80
N THR A 442 2.06 -15.01 16.91
CA THR A 442 2.37 -16.31 16.29
C THR A 442 2.89 -17.32 17.31
N ARG A 443 3.82 -16.89 18.17
CA ARG A 443 4.33 -17.73 19.26
C ARG A 443 3.18 -18.19 20.17
N GLU A 444 2.29 -17.29 20.55
CA GLU A 444 1.16 -17.61 21.44
C GLU A 444 0.13 -18.51 20.78
N ILE A 445 -0.16 -18.32 19.49
CA ILE A 445 -1.01 -19.25 18.74
C ILE A 445 -0.37 -20.64 18.67
N CYS A 446 0.93 -20.74 18.39
CA CYS A 446 1.63 -22.02 18.40
C CYS A 446 1.64 -22.65 19.80
N ALA A 447 1.73 -21.86 20.88
CA ALA A 447 1.63 -22.33 22.25
C ALA A 447 0.25 -22.92 22.54
N GLU A 448 -0.82 -22.19 22.20
CA GLU A 448 -2.23 -22.56 22.43
C GLU A 448 -2.70 -23.74 21.55
N LEU A 449 -2.02 -23.98 20.44
CA LEU A 449 -2.21 -25.18 19.63
C LEU A 449 -1.38 -26.37 20.13
N GLY A 450 -0.56 -26.20 21.17
CA GLY A 450 0.31 -27.25 21.71
C GLY A 450 1.52 -27.59 20.84
N ILE A 451 1.91 -26.69 19.93
CA ILE A 451 2.90 -26.92 18.87
C ILE A 451 4.31 -26.44 19.29
N LEU A 452 4.43 -25.55 20.29
CA LEU A 452 5.72 -25.08 20.79
C LEU A 452 6.45 -26.15 21.62
N GLY A 453 7.68 -26.48 21.23
CA GLY A 453 8.59 -27.29 22.05
C GLY A 453 9.18 -26.53 23.26
N PRO A 454 9.81 -27.23 24.23
CA PRO A 454 10.42 -26.61 25.40
C PRO A 454 11.49 -25.56 25.02
N SER A 455 11.39 -24.36 25.59
CA SER A 455 12.07 -23.15 25.10
C SER A 455 13.57 -23.02 25.43
N SER A 456 14.33 -24.10 25.61
CA SER A 456 15.73 -24.01 26.01
C SER A 456 16.65 -24.84 25.12
N GLU A 457 17.59 -24.13 24.50
CA GLU A 457 18.83 -24.60 23.87
C GLU A 457 18.71 -25.13 22.44
N VAL A 458 19.37 -24.44 21.51
CA VAL A 458 20.14 -25.17 20.49
C VAL A 458 21.54 -25.29 21.09
N PRO A 459 22.02 -26.49 21.47
CA PRO A 459 23.43 -26.70 21.74
C PRO A 459 24.24 -26.52 20.46
N GLU A 460 25.43 -25.94 20.56
CA GLU A 460 26.41 -25.66 19.50
C GLU A 460 26.98 -26.92 18.81
N HIS A 461 26.25 -28.03 18.79
CA HIS A 461 26.68 -29.32 18.26
C HIS A 461 25.44 -30.04 17.72
N LEU A 462 25.20 -29.83 16.43
CA LEU A 462 24.54 -30.84 15.59
C LEU A 462 25.58 -31.92 15.17
N GLU A 463 26.45 -32.27 16.12
CA GLU A 463 27.30 -33.45 16.09
C GLU A 463 27.14 -34.18 17.43
N ALA A 464 26.77 -35.45 17.31
CA ALA A 464 26.69 -36.47 18.34
C ALA A 464 25.48 -36.48 19.28
N LYS A 465 24.82 -37.65 19.26
CA LYS A 465 23.99 -38.26 20.31
C LYS A 465 22.47 -38.00 20.27
N LEU A 466 21.84 -38.71 19.33
CA LEU A 466 20.67 -39.55 19.60
C LEU A 466 20.91 -40.40 20.87
N LEU A 467 20.65 -39.84 22.04
CA LEU A 467 20.74 -40.56 23.31
C LEU A 467 19.36 -41.12 23.69
N GLY A 468 19.19 -42.42 23.42
CA GLY A 468 18.71 -43.33 24.47
C GLY A 468 17.21 -43.35 24.80
N ARG A 469 16.31 -42.94 23.92
CA ARG A 469 14.89 -43.33 23.99
C ARG A 469 14.44 -43.92 22.65
N ARG A 470 13.55 -44.91 22.73
CA ARG A 470 13.10 -45.76 21.61
C ARG A 470 12.58 -44.91 20.44
N PHE A 471 12.85 -45.44 19.26
CA PHE A 471 12.87 -44.78 17.95
C PHE A 471 11.58 -44.03 17.61
N ALA A 472 11.69 -42.72 17.43
CA ALA A 472 10.68 -41.90 16.79
C ALA A 472 11.22 -41.39 15.45
N ALA A 473 10.46 -41.58 14.37
CA ALA A 473 10.80 -41.05 13.05
C ALA A 473 10.78 -39.52 13.10
N VAL A 474 11.75 -38.90 12.43
CA VAL A 474 11.91 -37.44 12.39
C VAL A 474 11.64 -36.98 10.97
N ALA A 475 10.73 -36.04 10.77
CA ALA A 475 10.67 -35.28 9.52
C ALA A 475 11.14 -33.86 9.84
N GLU A 476 12.24 -33.41 9.24
CA GLU A 476 12.75 -32.04 9.43
C GLU A 476 12.42 -31.19 8.21
N TYR A 477 11.65 -30.13 8.44
CA TYR A 477 11.40 -29.08 7.47
C TYR A 477 12.26 -27.87 7.80
N SER A 478 13.23 -27.57 6.93
CA SER A 478 14.02 -26.34 6.99
C SER A 478 13.53 -25.37 5.93
N LEU A 479 12.91 -24.27 6.38
CA LEU A 479 12.36 -23.23 5.51
C LEU A 479 13.40 -22.12 5.33
N MET A 480 14.12 -22.17 4.20
CA MET A 480 15.02 -21.10 3.75
C MET A 480 14.29 -20.18 2.77
N PRO A 481 14.58 -18.86 2.76
CA PRO A 481 14.03 -17.95 1.76
C PRO A 481 14.52 -18.32 0.35
N GLU A 482 13.68 -18.09 -0.66
CA GLU A 482 14.14 -17.94 -2.04
C GLU A 482 14.97 -16.66 -2.11
N ASP A 483 16.28 -16.78 -1.94
CA ASP A 483 17.20 -15.83 -2.55
C ASP A 483 17.24 -16.16 -4.05
N GLY A 484 17.04 -15.13 -4.88
CA GLY A 484 16.69 -15.24 -6.28
C GLY A 484 17.60 -16.11 -7.16
N ASP A 485 17.01 -16.47 -8.30
CA ASP A 485 17.56 -17.13 -9.48
C ASP A 485 17.73 -18.66 -9.39
N GLY A 486 16.69 -19.41 -9.76
CA GLY A 486 16.85 -20.81 -10.17
C GLY A 486 15.56 -21.65 -10.12
N GLU A 487 15.26 -22.29 -11.25
CA GLU A 487 14.18 -23.25 -11.54
C GLU A 487 13.53 -23.96 -10.33
N SER A 488 12.18 -23.96 -10.33
CA SER A 488 11.34 -24.78 -9.45
C SER A 488 11.64 -26.27 -9.67
N LEU A 489 12.47 -26.86 -8.80
CA LEU A 489 12.69 -28.30 -8.76
C LEU A 489 11.64 -28.94 -7.85
N VAL A 490 10.63 -29.54 -8.48
CA VAL A 490 9.62 -30.39 -7.85
C VAL A 490 10.29 -31.69 -7.37
N GLY A 491 10.24 -31.96 -6.07
CA GLY A 491 10.72 -33.21 -5.47
C GLY A 491 9.96 -33.58 -4.18
N PRO A 492 9.86 -34.88 -3.83
CA PRO A 492 9.09 -35.38 -2.69
C PRO A 492 9.74 -35.09 -1.31
N PRO A 493 8.99 -35.21 -0.19
CA PRO A 493 9.43 -34.85 1.17
C PRO A 493 10.56 -35.73 1.74
N THR A 494 11.38 -35.17 2.64
CA THR A 494 12.43 -35.90 3.39
C THR A 494 11.87 -36.45 4.69
N VAL A 495 11.85 -37.78 4.83
CA VAL A 495 11.46 -38.48 6.05
C VAL A 495 12.67 -39.25 6.57
N TYR A 496 13.12 -38.94 7.79
CA TYR A 496 14.15 -39.73 8.46
C TYR A 496 13.48 -40.91 9.17
N LEU A 497 13.48 -42.06 8.50
CA LEU A 497 13.14 -43.33 9.11
C LEU A 497 14.40 -43.97 9.71
N PRO A 498 14.41 -44.34 11.01
CA PRO A 498 15.56 -45.02 11.58
C PRO A 498 15.70 -46.42 10.96
N VAL A 499 16.83 -46.69 10.31
CA VAL A 499 17.13 -48.02 9.75
C VAL A 499 17.52 -48.96 10.91
N PRO A 500 17.03 -50.21 10.94
CA PRO A 500 17.49 -51.21 11.90
C PRO A 500 19.03 -51.36 11.88
N GLN A 501 19.63 -51.56 13.05
CA GLN A 501 21.08 -51.73 13.17
C GLN A 501 21.58 -52.85 12.25
N GLY A 502 22.49 -52.53 11.32
CA GLY A 502 23.14 -53.49 10.44
C GLY A 502 23.27 -53.09 8.97
N ILE A 503 22.63 -52.00 8.54
CA ILE A 503 22.73 -51.51 7.15
C ILE A 503 23.35 -50.10 7.19
N SER A 504 24.58 -49.99 6.68
CA SER A 504 25.30 -48.71 6.55
C SER A 504 24.77 -47.91 5.36
N SER A 505 23.54 -47.42 5.45
CA SER A 505 23.04 -46.34 4.61
C SER A 505 21.79 -45.76 5.25
N ALA A 506 21.93 -44.58 5.85
CA ALA A 506 20.79 -43.68 5.94
C ALA A 506 20.32 -43.44 4.49
N SER A 507 19.10 -43.86 4.17
CA SER A 507 18.50 -43.51 2.88
C SER A 507 18.10 -42.05 2.96
N VAL A 508 19.05 -41.17 2.67
CA VAL A 508 18.83 -39.73 2.56
C VAL A 508 18.07 -39.50 1.25
N LEU A 509 16.79 -39.14 1.36
CA LEU A 509 16.07 -38.55 0.24
C LEU A 509 16.20 -37.03 0.35
N THR A 510 16.73 -36.43 -0.70
CA THR A 510 17.19 -35.04 -0.87
C THR A 510 16.18 -33.98 -0.38
N PRO A 511 16.65 -32.76 -0.02
CA PRO A 511 15.88 -31.76 0.72
C PRO A 511 14.78 -31.07 -0.10
N TYR A 512 13.68 -30.72 0.57
CA TYR A 512 12.56 -29.92 0.07
C TYR A 512 12.86 -28.42 0.16
N ARG A 513 12.48 -27.66 -0.88
CA ARG A 513 12.48 -26.18 -0.90
C ARG A 513 11.13 -25.71 -1.42
N HIS A 514 10.36 -24.98 -0.60
CA HIS A 514 9.15 -24.31 -1.05
C HIS A 514 9.09 -22.91 -0.44
N GLY A 515 8.97 -21.90 -1.31
CA GLY A 515 8.50 -20.59 -0.90
C GLY A 515 7.01 -20.67 -0.61
N TRP A 516 6.57 -20.07 0.50
CA TRP A 516 5.16 -19.96 0.86
C TRP A 516 4.34 -19.40 -0.31
N VAL A 517 3.38 -20.18 -0.81
CA VAL A 517 2.33 -19.66 -1.71
C VAL A 517 1.16 -19.20 -0.85
N ARG A 518 0.45 -18.14 -1.24
CA ARG A 518 -0.70 -17.57 -0.50
C ARG A 518 -1.93 -18.48 -0.38
N ASN A 519 -1.80 -19.79 -0.58
CA ASN A 519 -2.90 -20.75 -0.61
C ASN A 519 -2.71 -21.81 0.50
N THR A 520 -3.76 -22.09 1.27
CA THR A 520 -3.81 -23.08 2.36
C THR A 520 -3.58 -24.52 1.88
N GLU A 521 -4.07 -24.82 0.68
CA GLU A 521 -4.22 -26.18 0.19
C GLU A 521 -2.87 -26.90 -0.05
N PRO A 522 -1.85 -26.28 -0.69
CA PRO A 522 -0.55 -26.92 -0.90
C PRO A 522 0.21 -27.20 0.41
N ASP A 523 0.16 -26.26 1.35
CA ASP A 523 0.82 -26.39 2.66
C ASP A 523 0.20 -27.51 3.50
N PHE A 524 -1.14 -27.59 3.50
CA PHE A 524 -1.87 -28.67 4.16
C PHE A 524 -1.60 -30.02 3.48
N GLN A 525 -1.60 -30.10 2.15
CA GLN A 525 -1.29 -31.33 1.41
C GLN A 525 0.15 -31.82 1.65
N ALA A 526 1.11 -30.91 1.82
CA ALA A 526 2.49 -31.25 2.17
C ALA A 526 2.55 -31.89 3.57
N LEU A 527 1.93 -31.27 4.57
CA LEU A 527 1.82 -31.83 5.91
C LEU A 527 1.06 -33.17 5.91
N GLU A 528 -0.06 -33.27 5.20
CA GLU A 528 -0.86 -34.49 5.07
C GLU A 528 -0.09 -35.63 4.40
N SER A 529 0.78 -35.32 3.43
CA SER A 529 1.65 -36.31 2.78
C SER A 529 2.68 -36.86 3.76
N VAL A 530 3.25 -36.00 4.62
CA VAL A 530 4.18 -36.43 5.69
C VAL A 530 3.44 -37.28 6.72
N ALA A 531 2.26 -36.87 7.18
CA ALA A 531 1.45 -37.68 8.09
C ALA A 531 1.12 -39.05 7.50
N ARG A 532 0.72 -39.13 6.22
CA ARG A 532 0.46 -40.41 5.55
C ARG A 532 1.68 -41.32 5.51
N VAL A 533 2.88 -40.77 5.32
CA VAL A 533 4.13 -41.56 5.38
C VAL A 533 4.39 -42.05 6.80
N LEU A 534 4.23 -41.19 7.82
CA LEU A 534 4.40 -41.57 9.22
C LEU A 534 3.37 -42.63 9.67
N GLU A 535 2.11 -42.49 9.26
CA GLU A 535 1.03 -43.46 9.51
C GLU A 535 1.30 -44.80 8.84
N ALA A 536 1.76 -44.80 7.58
CA ALA A 536 2.11 -46.03 6.86
C ALA A 536 3.24 -46.83 7.53
N HIS A 537 4.00 -46.20 8.43
CA HIS A 537 5.10 -46.82 9.18
C HIS A 537 4.82 -46.88 10.69
N LYS A 538 3.58 -46.61 11.13
CA LYS A 538 3.18 -46.59 12.55
C LYS A 538 3.31 -47.95 13.24
N ASP A 539 3.20 -49.05 12.49
CA ASP A 539 3.38 -50.40 13.01
C ASP A 539 4.87 -50.77 13.21
N VAL A 540 5.79 -49.97 12.64
CA VAL A 540 7.24 -50.21 12.65
C VAL A 540 7.96 -49.28 13.63
N TYR A 541 7.43 -48.07 13.87
CA TYR A 541 8.02 -47.06 14.76
C TYR A 541 6.96 -46.51 15.73
N ASP A 542 7.32 -46.35 17.01
CA ASP A 542 6.48 -45.66 17.99
C ASP A 542 6.35 -44.18 17.57
N CYS A 543 5.12 -43.73 17.29
CA CYS A 543 4.68 -42.33 17.09
C CYS A 543 5.73 -41.35 16.51
N GLY A 544 5.60 -41.01 15.23
CA GLY A 544 6.46 -40.02 14.57
C GLY A 544 6.17 -38.58 15.02
N TRP A 545 7.20 -37.74 15.06
CA TRP A 545 7.07 -36.30 15.26
C TRP A 545 7.55 -35.55 14.02
N VAL A 546 6.84 -34.49 13.66
CA VAL A 546 7.18 -33.59 12.56
C VAL A 546 7.83 -32.35 13.15
N ARG A 547 9.08 -32.08 12.79
CA ARG A 547 9.80 -30.87 13.19
C ARG A 547 9.72 -29.85 12.07
N LEU A 548 9.15 -28.70 12.36
CA LEU A 548 9.07 -27.57 11.43
C LEU A 548 9.93 -26.43 11.97
N VAL A 549 11.03 -26.13 11.29
CA VAL A 549 11.95 -25.05 11.65
C VAL A 549 11.57 -23.82 10.83
N ILE A 550 11.12 -22.76 11.51
CA ILE A 550 10.71 -21.50 10.86
C ILE A 550 11.68 -20.39 11.20
N SER A 551 12.25 -19.80 10.16
CA SER A 551 13.19 -18.68 10.21
C SER A 551 12.50 -17.30 10.27
N ARG A 552 11.18 -17.26 10.07
CA ARG A 552 10.30 -16.07 10.13
C ARG A 552 8.92 -16.44 10.69
N ALA A 553 8.08 -15.47 11.03
CA ALA A 553 6.70 -15.76 11.43
C ALA A 553 5.93 -16.45 10.27
N PRO A 554 5.33 -17.65 10.46
CA PRO A 554 4.49 -18.29 9.45
C PRO A 554 3.28 -17.41 9.11
N CYS A 555 2.80 -17.46 7.86
CA CYS A 555 1.55 -16.79 7.53
C CYS A 555 0.34 -17.52 8.16
N VAL A 556 -0.85 -16.91 8.07
CA VAL A 556 -2.13 -17.68 7.98
C VAL A 556 -2.00 -18.70 6.87
N SER A 557 -2.97 -19.52 6.49
CA SER A 557 -2.67 -20.63 5.58
C SER A 557 -1.75 -21.67 6.23
N SER A 558 -0.49 -21.36 6.52
CA SER A 558 0.41 -22.14 7.38
C SER A 558 -0.21 -22.49 8.72
N LEU A 559 -0.61 -21.46 9.50
CA LEU A 559 -1.12 -21.67 10.86
C LEU A 559 -2.43 -22.43 10.83
N ALA A 560 -3.28 -22.18 9.81
CA ALA A 560 -4.51 -22.92 9.59
C ALA A 560 -4.23 -24.38 9.19
N ALA A 561 -3.27 -24.63 8.30
CA ALA A 561 -2.84 -25.96 7.89
C ALA A 561 -2.23 -26.73 9.07
N MET A 562 -1.42 -26.08 9.91
CA MET A 562 -0.88 -26.66 11.14
C MET A 562 -1.99 -27.01 12.13
N ALA A 563 -2.96 -26.11 12.36
CA ALA A 563 -4.09 -26.36 13.24
C ALA A 563 -4.98 -27.52 12.74
N GLN A 564 -5.28 -27.54 11.44
CA GLN A 564 -6.01 -28.64 10.80
C GLN A 564 -5.23 -29.95 10.88
N PHE A 565 -3.91 -29.91 10.69
CA PHE A 565 -3.03 -31.07 10.79
C PHE A 565 -3.06 -31.66 12.21
N VAL A 566 -2.81 -30.84 13.24
CA VAL A 566 -2.84 -31.28 14.64
C VAL A 566 -4.22 -31.82 15.02
N SER A 567 -5.30 -31.21 14.54
CA SER A 567 -6.66 -31.70 14.79
C SER A 567 -6.96 -33.04 14.10
N ARG A 568 -6.37 -33.30 12.93
CA ARG A 568 -6.65 -34.48 12.11
C ARG A 568 -5.74 -35.66 12.44
N TYR A 569 -4.52 -35.38 12.91
CA TYR A 569 -3.49 -36.36 13.25
C TYR A 569 -3.05 -36.19 14.72
N PRO A 570 -3.94 -36.45 15.69
CA PRO A 570 -3.65 -36.21 17.11
C PRO A 570 -2.52 -37.10 17.67
N ASP A 571 -2.17 -38.19 16.97
CA ASP A 571 -1.09 -39.11 17.33
C ASP A 571 0.28 -38.68 16.78
N VAL A 572 0.34 -37.62 15.97
CA VAL A 572 1.57 -37.09 15.36
C VAL A 572 1.94 -35.77 16.02
N ASP A 573 3.06 -35.75 16.74
CA ASP A 573 3.51 -34.55 17.44
C ASP A 573 4.15 -33.55 16.45
N LEU A 574 3.52 -32.40 16.25
CA LEU A 574 4.06 -31.32 15.41
C LEU A 574 4.82 -30.33 16.30
N GLN A 575 6.13 -30.24 16.14
CA GLN A 575 6.97 -29.29 16.88
C GLN A 575 7.45 -28.16 15.98
N VAL A 576 7.07 -26.92 16.32
CA VAL A 576 7.54 -25.71 15.63
C VAL A 576 8.67 -25.06 16.39
N TRP A 577 9.78 -24.85 15.71
CA TRP A 577 10.97 -24.20 16.25
C TRP A 577 11.14 -22.82 15.61
N PHE A 578 11.15 -21.78 16.44
CA PHE A 578 11.37 -20.39 16.00
C PHE A 578 12.84 -20.03 16.12
N HIS A 579 13.47 -19.70 15.00
CA HIS A 579 14.70 -18.93 15.04
C HIS A 579 14.33 -17.45 15.13
N GLY A 580 14.26 -16.92 16.36
CA GLY A 580 14.12 -15.48 16.56
C GLY A 580 15.27 -14.73 15.88
N PRO A 581 15.08 -13.45 15.50
CA PRO A 581 16.21 -12.59 15.14
C PRO A 581 17.21 -12.70 16.27
N ARG A 582 18.48 -12.98 15.96
CA ARG A 582 19.54 -13.21 16.96
C ARG A 582 19.61 -12.00 17.90
N GLY A 583 18.89 -12.06 19.01
CA GLY A 583 19.12 -11.20 20.17
C GLY A 583 20.53 -11.51 20.62
N ARG A 584 21.41 -10.52 20.48
CA ARG A 584 22.76 -10.55 21.04
C ARG A 584 22.63 -11.03 22.50
N ARG A 585 23.19 -12.21 22.80
CA ARG A 585 23.32 -12.68 24.18
C ARG A 585 24.11 -11.61 24.95
N LYS A 586 23.46 -11.05 25.97
CA LYS A 586 23.91 -10.17 27.07
C LYS A 586 25.24 -9.43 26.90
#